data_AF-A0A836UBA8-F1
#
_entry.id   AF-A0A836UBA8-F1
#
_cell.length_a   1.000
_cell.length_b   1.000
_cell.length_c   1.000
_cell.angle_alpha   90.00
_cell.angle_beta   90.00
_cell.angle_gamma   90.00
#
_symmetry.space_group_name_H-M   'P 1'
#
loop_
_entity.id
_entity.type
_entity.pdbx_description
1 polymer ?
#
loop_
_entity_poly.entity_id
_entity_poly.type
_entity_poly.pdbx_seq_one_letter_code
_entity_poly.pdbx_strand_id
1 'polypeptide(L)'
;MGPKDGFTGNVDVADRNGRQVGFAALSALASLGPAGHDFAYAGPVVSGATIGTWSWVRFDDTRQSLAQRWACAPGQVDLAYKELPDPDVLTADLEHLTQEQNAADAAGDTITARDAAARAERCRRWLRRLAELPQGDGFPYRFFVIEAGDAVWITCGAEPYSWLASELRRRFPTKTILLSPVAGDTQVAYLLTRDRYGAGLYQEEPSCLRPGCLEQVLEAMTDAVATVTGVRPE
;
A
#
# COMPACT_ATOMS: atom_id res chain seq x y z
N MET A 1 -0.62 9.65 -2.99
CA MET A 1 -1.36 10.32 -4.08
C MET A 1 -2.28 11.36 -3.45
N GLY A 2 -2.08 12.65 -3.73
CA GLY A 2 -2.96 13.74 -3.27
C GLY A 2 -3.92 14.20 -4.37
N PRO A 3 -4.97 14.97 -4.04
CA PRO A 3 -5.87 15.54 -5.05
C PRO A 3 -5.11 16.47 -6.00
N LYS A 4 -5.51 16.50 -7.27
CA LYS A 4 -4.91 17.35 -8.32
C LYS A 4 -4.84 18.83 -7.89
N ASP A 5 -5.90 19.29 -7.24
CA ASP A 5 -5.99 20.63 -6.64
C ASP A 5 -6.10 20.44 -5.10
N GLY A 6 -4.95 20.35 -4.43
CA GLY A 6 -4.87 20.20 -2.97
C GLY A 6 -4.69 21.51 -2.22
N PHE A 7 -4.99 21.50 -0.92
CA PHE A 7 -4.71 22.62 0.02
C PHE A 7 -5.35 23.97 -0.34
N THR A 8 -6.45 23.98 -1.09
CA THR A 8 -7.09 25.21 -1.60
C THR A 8 -8.08 25.86 -0.62
N GLY A 9 -8.58 25.11 0.38
CA GLY A 9 -9.67 25.55 1.26
C GLY A 9 -11.02 25.77 0.56
N ASN A 10 -11.10 25.59 -0.76
CA ASN A 10 -12.31 25.82 -1.55
C ASN A 10 -13.20 24.57 -1.55
N VAL A 11 -14.40 24.70 -0.98
CA VAL A 11 -15.40 23.62 -0.90
C VAL A 11 -15.91 23.16 -2.28
N ASP A 12 -15.93 24.03 -3.29
CA ASP A 12 -16.33 23.66 -4.65
C ASP A 12 -15.41 22.62 -5.27
N VAL A 13 -14.12 22.62 -4.88
CA VAL A 13 -13.14 21.61 -5.30
C VAL A 13 -13.50 20.24 -4.70
N ALA A 14 -13.91 20.22 -3.42
CA ALA A 14 -14.36 19.00 -2.76
C ALA A 14 -15.62 18.44 -3.42
N ASP A 15 -16.61 19.30 -3.69
CA ASP A 15 -17.86 18.90 -4.37
C ASP A 15 -17.62 18.36 -5.77
N ARG A 16 -16.72 19.00 -6.53
CA ARG A 16 -16.32 18.53 -7.86
C ARG A 16 -15.65 17.15 -7.79
N ASN A 17 -14.74 16.95 -6.84
CA ASN A 17 -14.08 15.66 -6.65
C ASN A 17 -15.10 14.58 -6.23
N GLY A 18 -16.05 14.92 -5.36
CA GLY A 18 -17.16 14.04 -4.97
C GLY A 18 -18.02 13.62 -6.16
N ARG A 19 -18.38 14.55 -7.05
CA ARG A 19 -19.08 14.24 -8.32
C ARG A 19 -18.28 13.29 -9.21
N GLN A 20 -16.96 13.48 -9.32
CA GLN A 20 -16.11 12.57 -10.10
C GLN A 20 -16.11 11.15 -9.54
N VAL A 21 -16.00 10.99 -8.21
CA VAL A 21 -16.10 9.68 -7.55
C VAL A 21 -17.48 9.07 -7.79
N GLY A 22 -18.55 9.85 -7.68
CA GLY A 22 -19.92 9.40 -7.97
C GLY A 22 -20.09 8.90 -9.41
N PHE A 23 -19.60 9.65 -10.40
CA PHE A 23 -19.64 9.22 -11.80
C PHE A 23 -18.78 7.98 -12.07
N ALA A 24 -17.61 7.88 -11.43
CA ALA A 24 -16.76 6.70 -11.53
C ALA A 24 -17.45 5.45 -10.95
N ALA A 25 -18.11 5.58 -9.79
CA ALA A 25 -18.87 4.49 -9.18
C ALA A 25 -20.05 4.06 -10.06
N LEU A 26 -20.81 5.00 -10.62
CA LEU A 26 -21.91 4.70 -11.55
C LEU A 26 -21.39 4.05 -12.83
N SER A 27 -20.28 4.52 -13.38
CA SER A 27 -19.64 3.91 -14.55
C SER A 27 -19.20 2.48 -14.26
N ALA A 28 -18.61 2.22 -13.08
CA ALA A 28 -18.21 0.87 -12.68
C ALA A 28 -19.43 -0.05 -12.56
N LEU A 29 -20.49 0.38 -11.87
CA LEU A 29 -21.73 -0.37 -11.73
C LEU A 29 -22.40 -0.66 -13.09
N ALA A 30 -22.45 0.33 -13.99
CA ALA A 30 -23.03 0.19 -15.32
C ALA A 30 -22.18 -0.71 -16.24
N SER A 31 -20.89 -0.90 -15.93
CA SER A 31 -20.00 -1.79 -16.69
C SER A 31 -20.08 -3.26 -16.25
N LEU A 32 -20.78 -3.56 -15.15
CA LEU A 32 -20.92 -4.94 -14.69
C LEU A 32 -21.79 -5.76 -15.64
N GLY A 33 -21.38 -7.02 -15.84
CA GLY A 33 -22.17 -8.00 -16.58
C GLY A 33 -23.41 -8.47 -15.83
N PRO A 34 -24.25 -9.29 -16.50
CA PRO A 34 -25.32 -10.01 -15.81
C PRO A 34 -24.74 -10.87 -14.69
N ALA A 35 -25.44 -10.91 -13.54
CA ALA A 35 -25.02 -11.71 -12.40
C ALA A 35 -24.88 -13.19 -12.78
N GLY A 36 -23.86 -13.87 -12.24
CA GLY A 36 -23.63 -15.29 -12.48
C GLY A 36 -23.10 -15.62 -13.88
N HIS A 37 -22.41 -14.66 -14.54
CA HIS A 37 -21.80 -14.87 -15.85
C HIS A 37 -20.37 -14.34 -15.88
N ASP A 38 -19.49 -15.04 -16.59
CA ASP A 38 -18.15 -14.56 -16.96
C ASP A 38 -18.19 -14.01 -18.40
N PHE A 39 -17.38 -12.99 -18.69
CA PHE A 39 -17.21 -12.48 -20.05
C PHE A 39 -16.08 -13.25 -20.74
N ALA A 40 -16.43 -14.21 -21.59
CA ALA A 40 -15.46 -15.13 -22.18
C ALA A 40 -15.28 -14.88 -23.68
N TYR A 41 -14.05 -15.11 -24.15
CA TYR A 41 -13.72 -15.08 -25.57
C TYR A 41 -14.47 -16.19 -26.32
N ALA A 42 -15.21 -15.81 -27.37
CA ALA A 42 -16.09 -16.67 -28.14
C ALA A 42 -15.54 -17.05 -29.53
N GLY A 43 -14.26 -16.75 -29.78
CA GLY A 43 -13.57 -17.08 -31.02
C GLY A 43 -13.48 -15.91 -32.02
N PRO A 44 -12.74 -16.11 -33.12
CA PRO A 44 -12.58 -15.08 -34.14
C PRO A 44 -13.77 -15.07 -35.12
N VAL A 45 -14.15 -13.89 -35.59
CA VAL A 45 -15.06 -13.69 -36.72
C VAL A 45 -14.34 -12.89 -37.81
N VAL A 46 -14.50 -13.30 -39.07
CA VAL A 46 -13.96 -12.61 -40.24
C VAL A 46 -15.05 -11.69 -40.82
N SER A 47 -14.92 -10.37 -40.59
CA SER A 47 -15.88 -9.36 -41.08
C SER A 47 -15.15 -8.13 -41.68
N GLY A 48 -14.20 -8.38 -42.57
CA GLY A 48 -13.32 -7.35 -43.15
C GLY A 48 -12.00 -7.17 -42.38
N ALA A 49 -12.00 -7.52 -41.10
CA ALA A 49 -10.82 -7.87 -40.31
C ALA A 49 -11.15 -9.12 -39.48
N THR A 50 -10.13 -9.84 -39.00
CA THR A 50 -10.33 -10.95 -38.04
C THR A 50 -10.38 -10.37 -36.64
N ILE A 51 -11.56 -10.37 -36.01
CA ILE A 51 -11.79 -9.78 -34.68
C ILE A 51 -12.26 -10.86 -33.72
N GLY A 52 -11.77 -10.79 -32.49
CA GLY A 52 -12.25 -11.62 -31.40
C GLY A 52 -13.64 -11.22 -30.91
N THR A 53 -14.58 -12.16 -30.90
CA THR A 53 -15.88 -11.97 -30.28
C THR A 53 -15.84 -12.42 -28.82
N TRP A 54 -16.76 -11.89 -28.03
CA TRP A 54 -16.88 -12.17 -26.60
C TRP A 54 -18.35 -12.34 -26.25
N SER A 55 -18.65 -13.20 -25.29
CA SER A 55 -20.01 -13.50 -24.87
C SER A 55 -20.08 -13.72 -23.36
N TRP A 56 -21.23 -13.39 -22.78
CA TRP A 56 -21.54 -13.74 -21.40
C TRP A 56 -21.84 -15.24 -21.30
N VAL A 57 -21.03 -15.96 -20.54
CA VAL A 57 -21.17 -17.40 -20.30
C VAL A 57 -21.63 -17.58 -18.87
N ARG A 58 -22.74 -18.30 -18.67
CA ARG A 58 -23.26 -18.60 -17.35
C ARG A 58 -22.26 -19.44 -16.55
N PHE A 59 -22.11 -19.16 -15.27
CA PHE A 59 -21.32 -19.98 -14.38
C PHE A 59 -21.78 -21.44 -14.42
N ASP A 60 -20.81 -22.35 -14.44
CA ASP A 60 -21.07 -23.73 -14.06
C ASP A 60 -21.15 -23.85 -12.52
N ASP A 61 -21.49 -25.04 -12.03
CA ASP A 61 -21.64 -25.29 -10.59
C ASP A 61 -20.34 -25.06 -9.80
N THR A 62 -19.19 -25.28 -10.44
CA THR A 62 -17.88 -25.09 -9.80
C THR A 62 -17.57 -23.60 -9.64
N ARG A 63 -17.71 -22.82 -10.71
CA ARG A 63 -17.53 -21.38 -10.73
C ARG A 63 -18.53 -20.67 -9.81
N GLN A 64 -19.78 -21.12 -9.82
CA GLN A 64 -20.81 -20.62 -8.92
C GLN A 64 -20.42 -20.82 -7.45
N SER A 65 -19.93 -22.02 -7.10
CA SER A 65 -19.47 -22.34 -5.74
C SER A 65 -18.27 -21.49 -5.33
N LEU A 66 -17.31 -21.27 -6.23
CA LEU A 66 -16.16 -20.41 -5.97
C LEU A 66 -16.58 -18.96 -5.78
N ALA A 67 -17.41 -18.40 -6.66
CA ALA A 67 -17.84 -17.00 -6.62
C ALA A 67 -18.63 -16.62 -5.36
N GLN A 68 -19.20 -17.61 -4.67
CA GLN A 68 -19.93 -17.41 -3.40
C GLN A 68 -19.03 -17.38 -2.16
N ARG A 69 -17.73 -17.63 -2.31
CA ARG A 69 -16.81 -17.61 -1.17
C ARG A 69 -16.57 -16.18 -0.71
N TRP A 70 -16.85 -15.93 0.57
CA TRP A 70 -16.53 -14.69 1.23
C TRP A 70 -16.03 -14.98 2.64
N ALA A 71 -14.80 -14.55 2.94
CA ALA A 71 -14.23 -14.62 4.27
C ALA A 71 -13.32 -13.43 4.52
N CYS A 72 -13.29 -12.93 5.74
CA CYS A 72 -12.42 -11.84 6.14
C CYS A 72 -11.83 -12.15 7.52
N ALA A 73 -10.52 -12.03 7.66
CA ALA A 73 -9.84 -12.18 8.94
C ALA A 73 -8.77 -11.09 9.13
N PRO A 74 -8.68 -10.51 10.34
CA PRO A 74 -7.53 -9.70 10.72
C PRO A 74 -6.30 -10.58 10.95
N GLY A 75 -5.12 -10.02 10.72
CA GLY A 75 -3.84 -10.59 11.10
C GLY A 75 -2.97 -9.55 11.79
N GLN A 76 -2.07 -10.02 12.66
CA GLN A 76 -1.07 -9.20 13.32
C GLN A 76 0.24 -9.96 13.44
N VAL A 77 1.35 -9.25 13.27
CA VAL A 77 2.70 -9.72 13.60
C VAL A 77 3.45 -8.61 14.33
N ASP A 78 4.09 -8.95 15.45
CA ASP A 78 4.86 -7.98 16.21
C ASP A 78 6.28 -7.88 15.62
N LEU A 79 6.65 -6.68 15.14
CA LEU A 79 7.87 -6.43 14.40
C LEU A 79 8.80 -5.54 15.21
N ALA A 80 10.02 -5.99 15.49
CA ALA A 80 10.95 -5.20 16.29
C ALA A 80 11.46 -3.95 15.53
N TYR A 81 11.68 -2.88 16.29
CA TYR A 81 12.28 -1.66 15.75
C TYR A 81 13.77 -1.85 15.42
N LYS A 82 14.28 -1.04 14.50
CA LYS A 82 15.72 -0.76 14.38
C LYS A 82 16.12 0.26 15.44
N GLU A 83 17.41 0.60 15.51
CA GLU A 83 17.84 1.75 16.30
C GLU A 83 17.18 3.03 15.76
N LEU A 84 16.28 3.60 16.56
CA LEU A 84 15.52 4.79 16.20
C LEU A 84 16.34 6.06 16.53
N PRO A 85 16.20 7.13 15.74
CA PRO A 85 16.90 8.38 16.02
C PRO A 85 16.45 9.00 17.34
N ASP A 86 17.38 9.67 18.01
CA ASP A 86 17.12 10.39 19.26
C ASP A 86 16.25 11.64 18.99
N PRO A 87 15.08 11.78 19.64
CA PRO A 87 14.23 12.96 19.52
C PRO A 87 14.94 14.29 19.84
N ASP A 88 15.86 14.30 20.81
CA ASP A 88 16.56 15.52 21.21
C ASP A 88 17.53 15.97 20.11
N VAL A 89 18.23 15.01 19.51
CA VAL A 89 19.11 15.26 18.35
C VAL A 89 18.31 15.77 17.16
N LEU A 90 17.16 15.15 16.85
CA LEU A 90 16.29 15.58 15.76
C LEU A 90 15.73 16.98 15.98
N THR A 91 15.45 17.36 17.22
CA THR A 91 14.96 18.69 17.60
C THR A 91 16.06 19.73 17.39
N ALA A 92 17.29 19.45 17.86
CA ALA A 92 18.43 20.32 17.64
C ALA A 92 18.75 20.49 16.14
N ASP A 93 18.70 19.40 15.36
CA ASP A 93 18.88 19.44 13.91
C ASP A 93 17.80 20.28 13.23
N LEU A 94 16.54 20.14 13.64
CA LEU A 94 15.44 20.93 13.11
C LEU A 94 15.65 22.43 13.35
N GLU A 95 16.08 22.82 14.55
CA GLU A 95 16.38 24.22 14.87
C GLU A 95 17.53 24.76 14.02
N HIS A 96 18.62 24.00 13.91
CA HIS A 96 19.77 24.37 13.08
C HIS A 96 19.40 24.52 11.61
N LEU A 97 18.70 23.55 11.03
CA LEU A 97 18.27 23.58 9.62
C LEU A 97 17.29 24.72 9.34
N THR A 98 16.45 25.08 10.31
CA THR A 98 15.56 26.24 10.19
C THR A 98 16.35 27.55 10.16
N GLN A 99 17.41 27.67 10.96
CA GLN A 99 18.31 28.82 10.92
C GLN A 99 19.10 28.89 9.60
N GLU A 100 19.63 27.75 9.13
CA GLU A 100 20.32 27.63 7.84
C GLU A 100 19.42 28.07 6.68
N GLN A 101 18.17 27.60 6.66
CA GLN A 101 17.17 28.02 5.67
C GLN A 101 16.97 29.54 5.70
N ASN A 102 16.70 30.12 6.87
CA ASN A 102 16.45 31.57 7.00
C ASN A 102 17.65 32.41 6.53
N ALA A 103 18.87 31.97 6.84
CA ALA A 103 20.09 32.64 6.41
C ALA A 103 20.28 32.57 4.89
N ALA A 104 20.02 31.40 4.28
CA ALA A 104 20.10 31.22 2.83
C ALA A 104 19.03 32.04 2.08
N ASP A 105 17.80 32.08 2.60
CA ASP A 105 16.72 32.92 2.07
C ASP A 105 17.11 34.41 2.11
N ALA A 106 17.68 34.88 3.21
CA ALA A 106 18.17 36.26 3.34
C ALA A 106 19.33 36.58 2.37
N ALA A 107 20.16 35.59 2.03
CA ALA A 107 21.25 35.71 1.06
C ALA A 107 20.79 35.55 -0.40
N GLY A 108 19.53 35.18 -0.65
CA GLY A 108 19.02 34.86 -1.99
C GLY A 108 19.55 33.54 -2.55
N ASP A 109 20.15 32.68 -1.73
CA ASP A 109 20.63 31.35 -2.12
C ASP A 109 19.49 30.33 -2.07
N THR A 110 18.75 30.28 -3.18
CA THR A 110 17.57 29.41 -3.33
C THR A 110 17.88 27.92 -3.21
N ILE A 111 19.11 27.47 -3.50
CA ILE A 111 19.44 26.03 -3.49
C ILE A 111 19.65 25.60 -2.04
N THR A 112 20.47 26.33 -1.29
CA THR A 112 20.73 26.04 0.12
C THR A 112 19.45 26.14 0.95
N ALA A 113 18.63 27.16 0.70
CA ALA A 113 17.34 27.31 1.38
C ALA A 113 16.42 26.10 1.13
N ARG A 114 16.29 25.65 -0.13
CA ARG A 114 15.50 24.47 -0.49
C ARG A 114 16.00 23.20 0.20
N ASP A 115 17.31 22.98 0.20
CA ASP A 115 17.89 21.75 0.75
C ASP A 115 17.82 21.71 2.29
N ALA A 116 18.05 22.85 2.95
CA ALA A 116 17.84 23.01 4.38
C ALA A 116 16.36 22.78 4.77
N ALA A 117 15.42 23.37 4.02
CA ALA A 117 13.99 23.17 4.22
C ALA A 117 13.58 21.69 4.06
N ALA A 118 14.13 21.01 3.05
CA ALA A 118 13.85 19.59 2.81
C ALA A 118 14.38 18.71 3.95
N ARG A 119 15.58 18.98 4.48
CA ARG A 119 16.14 18.25 5.64
C ARG A 119 15.36 18.55 6.92
N ALA A 120 14.97 19.80 7.15
CA ALA A 120 14.13 20.19 8.29
C ALA A 120 12.79 19.43 8.28
N GLU A 121 12.18 19.30 7.09
CA GLU A 121 10.96 18.50 6.92
C GLU A 121 11.16 17.02 7.26
N ARG A 122 12.34 16.44 6.99
CA ARG A 122 12.64 15.07 7.43
C ARG A 122 12.70 14.95 8.95
N CYS A 123 13.32 15.91 9.65
CA CYS A 123 13.33 15.95 11.11
C CYS A 123 11.90 16.03 11.68
N ARG A 124 11.05 16.92 11.13
CA ARG A 124 9.64 17.02 11.55
C ARG A 124 8.88 15.72 11.37
N ARG A 125 9.04 15.05 10.22
CA ARG A 125 8.40 13.75 9.97
C ARG A 125 8.88 12.68 10.94
N TRP A 126 10.16 12.68 11.28
CA TRP A 126 10.72 11.78 12.26
C TRP A 126 10.18 12.04 13.67
N LEU A 127 10.18 13.29 14.15
CA LEU A 127 9.63 13.66 15.45
C LEU A 127 8.16 13.26 15.57
N ARG A 128 7.35 13.54 14.55
CA ARG A 128 5.95 13.13 14.50
C ARG A 128 5.81 11.60 14.57
N ARG A 129 6.61 10.89 13.79
CA ARG A 129 6.60 9.42 13.76
C ARG A 129 6.93 8.84 15.13
N LEU A 130 8.01 9.29 15.77
CA LEU A 130 8.42 8.82 17.09
C LEU A 130 7.34 9.08 18.16
N ALA A 131 6.63 10.20 18.06
CA ALA A 131 5.52 10.52 18.96
C ALA A 131 4.29 9.61 18.77
N GLU A 132 4.08 9.10 17.55
CA GLU A 132 2.93 8.24 17.19
C GLU A 132 3.25 6.73 17.29
N LEU A 133 4.53 6.35 17.39
CA LEU A 133 4.94 4.95 17.52
C LEU A 133 4.48 4.33 18.86
N PRO A 134 3.97 3.08 18.85
CA PRO A 134 3.73 2.32 20.06
C PRO A 134 4.97 2.22 20.96
N GLN A 135 4.76 2.42 22.26
CA GLN A 135 5.80 2.27 23.29
C GLN A 135 6.29 0.81 23.35
N GLY A 136 7.58 0.62 23.60
CA GLY A 136 8.23 -0.69 23.67
C GLY A 136 9.28 -0.90 22.58
N ASP A 137 9.66 -2.15 22.37
CA ASP A 137 10.70 -2.57 21.42
C ASP A 137 10.13 -3.07 20.07
N GLY A 138 8.80 -3.08 19.93
CA GLY A 138 8.13 -3.62 18.75
C GLY A 138 6.87 -2.87 18.34
N PHE A 139 6.53 -3.09 17.07
CA PHE A 139 5.38 -2.54 16.38
C PHE A 139 4.38 -3.65 16.06
N PRO A 140 3.12 -3.57 16.53
CA PRO A 140 2.07 -4.52 16.17
C PRO A 140 1.59 -4.24 14.74
N TYR A 141 2.24 -4.87 13.76
CA TYR A 141 1.93 -4.68 12.35
C TYR A 141 0.65 -5.43 11.99
N ARG A 142 -0.38 -4.69 11.60
CA ARG A 142 -1.72 -5.22 11.30
C ARG A 142 -1.99 -5.27 9.81
N PHE A 143 -2.74 -6.30 9.43
CA PHE A 143 -3.24 -6.48 8.08
C PHE A 143 -4.60 -7.19 8.11
N PHE A 144 -5.28 -7.21 6.97
CA PHE A 144 -6.50 -7.99 6.76
C PHE A 144 -6.34 -8.86 5.53
N VAL A 145 -6.91 -10.06 5.57
CA VAL A 145 -7.03 -10.97 4.44
C VAL A 145 -8.50 -11.17 4.14
N ILE A 146 -8.90 -10.89 2.91
CA ILE A 146 -10.27 -11.03 2.42
C ILE A 146 -10.25 -12.04 1.27
N GLU A 147 -10.89 -13.19 1.43
CA GLU A 147 -11.25 -14.06 0.30
C GLU A 147 -12.55 -13.54 -0.30
N ALA A 148 -12.52 -13.18 -1.58
CA ALA A 148 -13.65 -12.74 -2.36
C ALA A 148 -13.71 -13.54 -3.66
N GLY A 149 -14.48 -14.62 -3.64
CA GLY A 149 -14.55 -15.57 -4.73
C GLY A 149 -13.28 -16.40 -4.86
N ASP A 150 -12.63 -16.28 -6.02
CA ASP A 150 -11.33 -16.86 -6.36
C ASP A 150 -10.15 -15.89 -6.14
N ALA A 151 -10.43 -14.65 -5.73
CA ALA A 151 -9.43 -13.66 -5.40
C ALA A 151 -9.20 -13.57 -3.89
N VAL A 152 -7.98 -13.17 -3.52
CA VAL A 152 -7.62 -12.79 -2.16
C VAL A 152 -7.11 -11.37 -2.19
N TRP A 153 -7.77 -10.51 -1.43
CA TRP A 153 -7.38 -9.13 -1.22
C TRP A 153 -6.78 -8.96 0.18
N ILE A 154 -5.53 -8.53 0.22
CA ILE A 154 -4.79 -8.28 1.44
C ILE A 154 -4.58 -6.77 1.59
N THR A 155 -4.95 -6.21 2.74
CA THR A 155 -4.67 -4.80 3.06
C THR A 155 -3.66 -4.74 4.20
N CYS A 156 -2.68 -3.85 4.11
CA CYS A 156 -1.68 -3.71 5.17
C CYS A 156 -1.20 -2.28 5.35
N GLY A 157 -0.69 -2.00 6.54
CA GLY A 157 -0.11 -0.71 6.87
C GLY A 157 1.20 -0.43 6.13
N ALA A 158 1.62 0.83 6.19
CA ALA A 158 2.94 1.27 5.72
C ALA A 158 3.21 0.97 4.22
N GLU A 159 4.48 1.02 3.80
CA GLU A 159 4.93 0.92 2.40
C GLU A 159 5.89 -0.27 2.21
N PRO A 160 5.40 -1.53 2.25
CA PRO A 160 6.22 -2.69 1.94
C PRO A 160 6.67 -2.70 0.48
N TYR A 161 7.90 -3.16 0.24
CA TYR A 161 8.41 -3.37 -1.11
C TYR A 161 7.51 -4.34 -1.88
N SER A 162 7.39 -4.11 -3.20
CA SER A 162 6.56 -4.93 -4.11
C SER A 162 6.93 -6.42 -4.09
N TRP A 163 8.13 -6.75 -3.63
CA TRP A 163 8.58 -8.09 -3.31
C TRP A 163 7.55 -8.90 -2.52
N LEU A 164 6.89 -8.29 -1.52
CA LEU A 164 5.85 -8.96 -0.71
C LEU A 164 4.69 -9.46 -1.58
N ALA A 165 4.17 -8.62 -2.47
CA ALA A 165 3.09 -9.00 -3.37
C ALA A 165 3.53 -10.08 -4.36
N SER A 166 4.76 -10.00 -4.87
CA SER A 166 5.33 -11.00 -5.76
C SER A 166 5.48 -12.37 -5.09
N GLU A 167 5.98 -12.41 -3.85
CA GLU A 167 6.14 -13.66 -3.12
C GLU A 167 4.81 -14.28 -2.70
N LEU A 168 3.83 -13.49 -2.29
CA LEU A 168 2.48 -14.00 -2.00
C LEU A 168 1.85 -14.63 -3.25
N ARG A 169 1.99 -14.00 -4.42
CA ARG A 169 1.52 -14.57 -5.70
C ARG A 169 2.26 -15.84 -6.06
N ARG A 170 3.58 -15.90 -5.80
CA ARG A 170 4.39 -17.10 -6.03
C ARG A 170 3.96 -18.26 -5.14
N ARG A 171 3.62 -17.99 -3.87
CA ARG A 171 3.18 -19.01 -2.90
C ARG A 171 1.75 -19.50 -3.15
N PHE A 172 0.88 -18.67 -3.74
CA PHE A 172 -0.51 -19.02 -4.04
C PHE A 172 -0.84 -18.86 -5.52
N PRO A 173 -0.22 -19.63 -6.43
CA PRO A 173 -0.39 -19.43 -7.88
C PRO A 173 -1.80 -19.75 -8.37
N THR A 174 -2.60 -20.47 -7.59
CA THR A 174 -4.00 -20.79 -7.88
C THR A 174 -4.98 -19.68 -7.45
N LYS A 175 -4.50 -18.61 -6.81
CA LYS A 175 -5.31 -17.49 -6.32
C LYS A 175 -4.89 -16.18 -6.99
N THR A 176 -5.87 -15.35 -7.31
CA THR A 176 -5.59 -13.96 -7.71
C THR A 176 -5.29 -13.13 -6.46
N ILE A 177 -4.03 -12.80 -6.21
CA ILE A 177 -3.63 -12.00 -5.04
C ILE A 177 -3.54 -10.50 -5.38
N LEU A 178 -4.32 -9.70 -4.66
CA LEU A 178 -4.31 -8.24 -4.66
C LEU A 178 -3.75 -7.75 -3.31
N LEU A 179 -2.73 -6.89 -3.34
CA LEU A 179 -2.17 -6.26 -2.13
C LEU A 179 -2.45 -4.76 -2.18
N SER A 180 -3.06 -4.22 -1.13
CA SER A 180 -3.29 -2.79 -0.92
C SER A 180 -2.49 -2.33 0.31
N PRO A 181 -1.25 -1.82 0.11
CA PRO A 181 -0.49 -1.22 1.19
C PRO A 181 -1.09 0.14 1.58
N VAL A 182 -0.49 0.78 2.59
CA VAL A 182 -0.91 2.10 3.09
C VAL A 182 -2.36 2.10 3.60
N ALA A 183 -2.82 0.96 4.10
CA ALA A 183 -4.11 0.79 4.74
C ALA A 183 -3.95 0.81 6.26
N GLY A 184 -4.53 1.81 6.91
CA GLY A 184 -4.44 1.97 8.37
C GLY A 184 -3.16 2.69 8.80
N ASP A 185 -2.39 2.06 9.70
CA ASP A 185 -1.19 2.69 10.27
C ASP A 185 -0.05 2.75 9.25
N THR A 186 0.54 3.93 9.10
CA THR A 186 1.63 4.22 8.14
C THR A 186 2.91 4.69 8.83
N GLN A 187 2.95 4.69 10.17
CA GLN A 187 4.05 5.28 10.92
C GLN A 187 5.39 4.65 10.61
N VAL A 188 5.46 3.33 10.43
CA VAL A 188 6.74 2.63 10.17
C VAL A 188 7.32 2.85 8.76
N ALA A 189 6.65 3.64 7.91
CA ALA A 189 7.08 4.01 6.57
C ALA A 189 7.41 2.80 5.68
N TYR A 190 8.64 2.62 5.21
CA TYR A 190 8.98 1.54 4.29
C TYR A 190 9.31 0.24 5.01
N LEU A 191 8.92 -0.89 4.41
CA LEU A 191 9.47 -2.20 4.76
C LEU A 191 10.29 -2.72 3.58
N LEU A 192 11.59 -2.87 3.82
CA LEU A 192 12.56 -3.36 2.86
C LEU A 192 12.83 -4.84 3.12
N THR A 193 13.26 -5.57 2.08
CA THR A 193 13.85 -6.89 2.27
C THR A 193 15.18 -6.77 3.02
N ARG A 194 15.56 -7.81 3.78
CA ARG A 194 16.76 -7.80 4.63
C ARG A 194 18.03 -7.38 3.89
N ASP A 195 18.20 -7.85 2.66
CA ASP A 195 19.37 -7.58 1.80
C ASP A 195 19.49 -6.12 1.34
N ARG A 196 18.46 -5.29 1.58
CA ARG A 196 18.43 -3.88 1.14
C ARG A 196 18.78 -2.89 2.24
N TYR A 197 18.92 -3.34 3.48
CA TYR A 197 19.44 -2.52 4.56
C TYR A 197 20.96 -2.33 4.42
N GLY A 198 21.47 -1.16 4.78
CA GLY A 198 22.87 -0.76 4.64
C GLY A 198 23.26 -0.33 3.21
N ALA A 199 22.31 -0.25 2.28
CA ALA A 199 22.58 0.09 0.88
C ALA A 199 22.51 1.60 0.59
N GLY A 200 22.27 2.43 1.61
CA GLY A 200 22.15 3.89 1.46
C GLY A 200 20.90 4.33 0.70
N LEU A 201 19.85 3.51 0.72
CA LEU A 201 18.60 3.80 0.03
C LEU A 201 17.79 4.85 0.80
N TYR A 202 17.13 5.75 0.07
CA TYR A 202 16.23 6.73 0.70
C TYR A 202 15.15 6.04 1.54
N GLN A 203 14.60 4.92 1.08
CA GLN A 203 13.53 4.20 1.78
C GLN A 203 13.97 3.65 3.14
N GLU A 204 15.26 3.35 3.30
CA GLU A 204 15.81 2.88 4.57
C GLU A 204 15.83 4.00 5.62
N GLU A 205 16.08 5.24 5.19
CA GLU A 205 16.18 6.41 6.08
C GLU A 205 14.93 6.55 6.96
N PRO A 206 13.68 6.64 6.45
CA PRO A 206 12.48 6.78 7.27
C PRO A 206 11.89 5.46 7.80
N SER A 207 12.41 4.29 7.40
CA SER A 207 11.94 2.99 7.93
C SER A 207 12.22 2.88 9.43
N CYS A 208 11.28 2.35 10.21
CA CYS A 208 11.44 2.12 11.65
C CYS A 208 11.80 0.68 12.02
N LEU A 209 11.60 -0.27 11.11
CA LEU A 209 11.67 -1.69 11.43
C LEU A 209 13.06 -2.24 11.09
N ARG A 210 13.47 -3.27 11.83
CA ARG A 210 14.78 -3.90 11.61
C ARG A 210 14.82 -4.77 10.34
N PRO A 211 16.02 -5.11 9.84
CA PRO A 211 16.16 -6.07 8.75
C PRO A 211 15.48 -7.41 9.07
N GLY A 212 14.78 -7.99 8.09
CA GLY A 212 14.04 -9.25 8.29
C GLY A 212 12.56 -9.09 8.66
N CYS A 213 12.07 -7.88 8.90
CA CYS A 213 10.66 -7.65 9.24
C CYS A 213 9.71 -7.86 8.06
N LEU A 214 10.11 -7.54 6.83
CA LEU A 214 9.25 -7.77 5.64
C LEU A 214 9.03 -9.27 5.40
N GLU A 215 10.05 -10.08 5.63
CA GLU A 215 9.98 -11.54 5.51
C GLU A 215 9.06 -12.13 6.59
N GLN A 216 9.09 -11.60 7.82
CA GLN A 216 8.13 -12.00 8.88
C GLN A 216 6.69 -11.64 8.51
N VAL A 217 6.46 -10.47 7.89
CA VAL A 217 5.14 -10.10 7.36
C VAL A 217 4.70 -11.06 6.27
N LEU A 218 5.59 -11.47 5.37
CA LEU A 218 5.29 -12.47 4.34
C LEU A 218 4.84 -13.79 4.97
N GLU A 219 5.55 -14.30 5.98
CA GLU A 219 5.15 -15.55 6.65
C GLU A 219 3.78 -15.41 7.32
N ALA A 220 3.57 -14.35 8.10
CA ALA A 220 2.29 -14.11 8.78
C ALA A 220 1.11 -13.98 7.78
N MET A 221 1.32 -13.28 6.66
CA MET A 221 0.31 -13.18 5.60
C MET A 221 0.09 -14.52 4.90
N THR A 222 1.15 -15.32 4.69
CA THR A 222 1.03 -16.66 4.10
C THR A 222 0.15 -17.55 4.96
N ASP A 223 0.41 -17.60 6.27
CA ASP A 223 -0.38 -18.39 7.21
C ASP A 223 -1.84 -17.92 7.27
N ALA A 224 -2.06 -16.60 7.26
CA ALA A 224 -3.40 -16.03 7.25
C ALA A 224 -4.17 -16.37 5.97
N VAL A 225 -3.53 -16.27 4.79
CA VAL A 225 -4.14 -16.66 3.51
C VAL A 225 -4.48 -18.15 3.51
N ALA A 226 -3.57 -19.00 3.98
CA ALA A 226 -3.82 -20.44 4.05
C ALA A 226 -4.98 -20.77 5.00
N THR A 227 -5.07 -20.06 6.12
CA THR A 227 -6.16 -20.21 7.10
C THR A 227 -7.51 -19.76 6.52
N VAL A 228 -7.55 -18.57 5.89
CA VAL A 228 -8.80 -18.00 5.37
C VAL A 228 -9.32 -18.78 4.16
N THR A 229 -8.42 -19.23 3.28
CA THR A 229 -8.81 -19.87 2.01
C THR A 229 -8.83 -21.39 2.06
N GLY A 230 -8.13 -22.00 3.03
CA GLY A 230 -7.86 -23.44 3.08
C GLY A 230 -6.84 -23.93 2.04
N VAL A 231 -6.26 -23.04 1.24
CA VAL A 231 -5.26 -23.38 0.22
C VAL A 231 -3.87 -23.37 0.86
N ARG A 232 -3.06 -24.40 0.58
CA ARG A 232 -1.67 -24.45 1.08
C ARG A 232 -0.74 -23.65 0.18
N PRO A 233 0.30 -23.00 0.75
CA PRO A 233 1.34 -22.38 -0.05
C PRO A 233 2.21 -23.43 -0.74
N GLU A 234 2.79 -23.07 -1.90
CA GLU A 234 3.85 -23.83 -2.60
C GLU A 234 5.26 -23.55 -2.06
#